data_AF-A0A9D2H3H7-F1
#
_entry.id   AF-A0A9D2H3H7-F1
#
_cell.length_a   1.000
_cell.length_b   1.000
_cell.length_c   1.000
_cell.angle_alpha   90.00
_cell.angle_beta   90.00
_cell.angle_gamma   90.00
#
_symmetry.space_group_name_H-M   'P 1'
#
loop_
_entity.id
_entity.type
_entity.pdbx_description
1 polymer ?
#
loop_
_entity_poly.entity_id
_entity_poly.type
_entity_poly.pdbx_seq_one_letter_code
_entity_poly.pdbx_strand_id
1 'polypeptide(L)'
;MTISSTGWEPCNDTNEENAVPSWPSVTLEWVQDGDTTDLITVDVTDGRFDASVTVPANAVAGEASLRVVTPDPDYEQDFPVAVE
;
A
#
# COMPACT_ATOMS: atom_id res chain seq x y z
N MET A 1 -0.82 -3.70 -15.32
CA MET A 1 0.44 -3.92 -14.60
C MET A 1 0.08 -4.59 -13.29
N THR A 2 0.51 -5.82 -13.06
CA THR A 2 0.20 -6.55 -11.81
C THR A 2 1.28 -6.22 -10.80
N ILE A 3 0.93 -5.52 -9.72
CA ILE A 3 1.86 -5.24 -8.61
C ILE A 3 1.77 -6.43 -7.66
N SER A 4 2.79 -7.29 -7.66
CA SER A 4 2.91 -8.41 -6.71
C SER A 4 3.84 -7.99 -5.58
N SER A 5 3.29 -7.54 -4.45
CA SER A 5 4.07 -7.31 -3.24
C SER A 5 4.34 -8.67 -2.57
N THR A 6 5.47 -9.28 -2.89
CA THR A 6 5.94 -10.46 -2.17
C THR A 6 6.85 -9.98 -1.04
N GLY A 7 6.36 -10.02 0.20
CA GLY A 7 7.21 -9.85 1.38
C GLY A 7 7.16 -8.47 2.02
N TRP A 8 5.95 -8.04 2.42
CA TRP A 8 5.86 -6.99 3.42
C TRP A 8 6.12 -7.61 4.80
N GLU A 9 7.32 -7.40 5.33
CA GLU A 9 7.66 -7.63 6.73
C GLU A 9 7.84 -6.24 7.37
N PRO A 10 7.05 -5.85 8.40
CA PRO A 10 7.31 -4.59 9.09
C PRO A 10 8.73 -4.63 9.67
N CYS A 11 9.58 -3.67 9.31
CA CYS A 11 10.94 -3.56 9.83
C CYS A 11 10.91 -3.49 11.37
N ASN A 12 11.35 -4.57 12.02
CA ASN A 12 11.49 -4.71 13.46
C ASN A 12 12.89 -4.24 13.90
N ASP A 13 13.01 -2.98 14.31
CA ASP A 13 14.23 -2.44 14.94
C ASP A 13 14.08 -2.21 16.46
N THR A 14 12.97 -2.66 17.08
CA THR A 14 12.75 -2.48 18.52
C THR A 14 12.22 -3.77 19.15
N ASN A 15 12.90 -4.19 20.22
CA ASN A 15 12.79 -5.45 20.95
C ASN A 15 11.41 -5.72 21.62
N GLU A 16 10.31 -5.63 20.86
CA GLU A 16 8.97 -6.07 21.21
C GLU A 16 8.57 -7.24 20.29
N GLU A 17 8.09 -8.31 20.90
CA GLU A 17 7.66 -9.52 20.22
C GLU A 17 6.56 -9.19 19.19
N ASN A 18 6.91 -9.26 17.89
CA ASN A 18 6.05 -9.67 16.77
C ASN A 18 4.54 -9.48 16.95
N ALA A 19 4.07 -8.27 17.20
CA ALA A 19 2.70 -7.92 16.85
C ALA A 19 2.73 -7.63 15.35
N VAL A 20 2.58 -8.67 14.52
CA VAL A 20 2.08 -8.43 13.16
C VAL A 20 0.75 -7.70 13.39
N PRO A 21 0.62 -6.42 13.02
CA PRO A 21 -0.61 -5.72 13.29
C PRO A 21 -1.73 -6.47 12.57
N SER A 22 -2.71 -6.95 13.33
CA SER A 22 -3.82 -7.74 12.82
C SER A 22 -4.87 -6.83 12.19
N TRP A 23 -4.44 -5.95 11.28
CA TRP A 23 -5.38 -5.14 10.53
C TRP A 23 -6.26 -6.09 9.72
N PRO A 24 -7.59 -6.01 9.81
CA PRO A 24 -8.47 -6.88 9.03
C PRO A 24 -8.38 -6.56 7.54
N SER A 25 -8.04 -5.31 7.19
CA SER A 25 -7.97 -4.83 5.82
C SER A 25 -7.01 -3.64 5.70
N VAL A 26 -6.50 -3.40 4.51
CA VAL A 26 -5.75 -2.19 4.12
C VAL A 26 -6.41 -1.53 2.91
N THR A 27 -6.24 -0.22 2.76
CA THR A 27 -6.68 0.53 1.58
C THR A 27 -5.46 0.90 0.75
N LEU A 28 -5.56 0.68 -0.56
CA LEU A 28 -4.58 1.11 -1.54
C LEU A 28 -5.04 2.42 -2.17
N GLU A 29 -4.19 3.42 -2.13
CA GLU A 29 -4.42 4.74 -2.72
C GLU A 29 -3.35 5.05 -3.76
N TRP A 30 -3.76 5.68 -4.85
CA TRP A 30 -2.86 6.27 -5.82
C TRP A 30 -2.61 7.73 -5.49
N VAL A 31 -1.36 8.11 -5.33
CA VAL A 31 -0.94 9.48 -5.03
C VAL A 31 -0.11 10.01 -6.19
N GLN A 32 -0.53 11.11 -6.80
CA GLN A 32 0.22 11.75 -7.89
C GLN A 32 -0.09 13.25 -7.94
N ASP A 33 0.93 14.09 -8.10
CA ASP A 33 0.82 15.56 -8.15
C ASP A 33 0.13 16.20 -6.91
N GLY A 34 0.11 15.48 -5.78
CA GLY A 34 -0.60 15.91 -4.57
C GLY A 34 -2.09 15.54 -4.54
N ASP A 35 -2.61 14.93 -5.61
CA ASP A 35 -3.92 14.29 -5.62
C ASP A 35 -3.82 12.84 -5.11
N THR A 36 -4.81 12.45 -4.31
CA THR A 36 -4.97 11.08 -3.81
C THR A 36 -6.26 10.48 -4.36
N THR A 37 -6.20 9.22 -4.81
CA THR A 37 -7.35 8.47 -5.32
C THR A 37 -7.38 7.09 -4.68
N ASP A 38 -8.45 6.78 -3.95
CA ASP A 38 -8.71 5.43 -3.46
C ASP A 38 -8.84 4.44 -4.63
N LEU A 39 -8.06 3.36 -4.59
CA LEU A 39 -8.08 2.31 -5.61
C LEU A 39 -8.98 1.15 -5.16
N ILE A 40 -8.65 0.55 -4.01
CA ILE A 40 -9.32 -0.65 -3.49
C ILE A 40 -9.00 -0.85 -2.00
N THR A 41 -9.92 -1.46 -1.27
CA THR A 41 -9.68 -2.01 0.06
C THR A 41 -9.54 -3.53 -0.02
N VAL A 42 -8.51 -4.09 0.63
CA VAL A 42 -8.11 -5.49 0.51
C VAL A 42 -8.04 -6.10 1.90
N ASP A 43 -8.69 -7.25 2.09
CA ASP A 43 -8.59 -8.01 3.33
C ASP A 43 -7.16 -8.56 3.52
N VAL A 44 -6.65 -8.45 4.75
CA VAL A 44 -5.35 -9.00 5.12
C VAL A 44 -5.58 -10.36 5.77
N THR A 45 -4.94 -11.39 5.23
CA THR A 45 -4.97 -12.75 5.77
C THR A 45 -3.58 -13.15 6.21
N ASP A 46 -3.41 -13.52 7.48
CA ASP A 46 -2.11 -13.92 8.05
C ASP A 46 -1.02 -12.83 7.89
N GLY A 47 -1.41 -11.56 8.05
CA GLY A 47 -0.48 -10.43 7.89
C GLY A 47 -0.04 -10.15 6.45
N ARG A 48 -0.65 -10.82 5.47
CA ARG A 48 -0.36 -10.65 4.03
C ARG A 48 -1.63 -10.33 3.27
N PHE A 49 -1.47 -9.57 2.19
CA PHE A 49 -2.53 -9.35 1.21
C PHE A 49 -1.92 -9.40 -0.19
N ASP A 50 -2.71 -9.83 -1.16
CA ASP A 50 -2.40 -9.74 -2.58
C ASP A 50 -3.48 -8.90 -3.24
N ALA A 51 -3.05 -7.93 -4.05
CA ALA A 51 -3.95 -6.98 -4.66
C ALA A 51 -3.48 -6.63 -6.06
N SER A 52 -4.41 -6.70 -7.01
CA SER A 52 -4.18 -6.21 -8.36
C SER A 52 -4.87 -4.87 -8.52
N VAL A 53 -4.09 -3.80 -8.55
CA VAL A 53 -4.56 -2.45 -8.87
C VAL A 53 -4.20 -2.07 -10.29
N THR A 54 -5.06 -1.29 -10.93
CA THR A 54 -4.77 -0.70 -12.24
C THR A 54 -4.46 0.76 -12.04
N VAL A 55 -3.45 1.26 -12.75
CA VAL A 55 -3.12 2.69 -12.77
C VAL A 55 -4.36 3.48 -13.22
N PRO A 56 -4.76 4.54 -12.51
CA PRO A 56 -5.92 5.35 -12.89
C PRO A 56 -5.79 5.90 -14.31
N ALA A 57 -6.91 6.00 -15.04
CA ALA A 57 -6.90 6.51 -16.43
C ALA A 57 -6.50 8.01 -16.52
N ASN A 58 -6.63 8.73 -15.41
CA ASN A 58 -6.20 10.11 -15.25
C ASN A 58 -4.75 10.25 -14.74
N ALA A 59 -4.03 9.13 -14.54
CA ALA A 59 -2.63 9.19 -14.17
C ALA A 59 -1.83 9.81 -15.32
N VAL A 60 -1.00 10.78 -14.98
CA VAL A 60 -0.09 11.44 -15.92
C VAL A 60 1.26 10.73 -15.92
N ALA A 61 1.99 10.82 -17.03
CA ALA A 61 3.35 10.31 -17.08
C ALA A 61 4.24 11.07 -16.08
N GLY A 62 5.06 10.35 -15.34
CA GLY A 62 5.91 10.91 -14.29
C GLY A 62 5.88 10.12 -12.99
N GLU A 63 6.22 10.82 -11.91
CA GLU A 63 6.30 10.25 -10.56
C GLU A 63 4.90 10.08 -9.96
N ALA A 64 4.66 8.91 -9.38
CA ALA A 64 3.49 8.62 -8.58
C ALA A 64 3.90 7.72 -7.41
N SER A 65 2.99 7.56 -6.45
CA SER A 65 3.17 6.63 -5.34
C SER A 65 1.91 5.80 -5.15
N LEU A 66 2.09 4.52 -4.90
CA LEU A 66 1.04 3.66 -4.37
C LEU A 66 1.15 3.67 -2.84
N ARG A 67 0.17 4.26 -2.17
CA ARG A 67 0.09 4.32 -0.72
C ARG A 67 -0.75 3.17 -0.19
N VAL A 68 -0.25 2.51 0.85
CA VAL A 68 -0.97 1.52 1.64
C VAL A 68 -1.35 2.16 2.96
N VAL A 69 -2.65 2.40 3.14
CA VAL A 69 -3.23 2.93 4.37
C VAL A 69 -3.79 1.80 5.18
N THR A 70 -3.42 1.76 6.44
CA THR A 70 -3.94 0.79 7.39
C THR A 70 -4.99 1.44 8.29
N PRO A 71 -5.80 0.67 9.03
CA PRO A 71 -6.73 1.21 10.02
C PRO A 71 -6.02 1.99 11.14
N ASP A 72 -4.72 1.76 11.32
CA ASP A 72 -3.90 2.49 12.26
C ASP A 72 -3.25 3.68 11.54
N PRO A 73 -3.60 4.93 11.88
CA PRO A 73 -3.16 6.12 11.15
C PRO A 73 -1.67 6.41 11.31
N ASP A 74 -1.01 5.83 12.32
CA ASP A 74 0.44 5.93 12.50
C ASP A 74 1.19 4.99 11.54
N TYR A 75 0.46 4.18 10.77
CA TYR A 75 1.01 3.16 9.90
C TYR A 75 0.50 3.30 8.46
N GLU A 76 1.28 4.02 7.66
CA GLU A 76 1.14 4.17 6.22
C GLU A 76 2.47 3.86 5.51
N GLN A 77 2.39 3.32 4.30
CA GLN A 77 3.58 3.01 3.49
C GLN A 77 3.39 3.46 2.05
N ASP A 78 4.35 4.21 1.52
CA ASP A 78 4.36 4.69 0.14
C ASP A 78 5.36 3.90 -0.71
N PHE A 79 4.89 3.38 -1.84
CA PHE A 79 5.71 2.71 -2.84
C PHE A 79 5.82 3.59 -4.08
N PRO A 80 7.02 4.08 -4.45
CA PRO A 80 7.17 4.90 -5.64
C PRO A 80 6.87 4.07 -6.90
N VAL A 81 6.09 4.65 -7.81
CA VAL A 81 5.72 4.07 -9.10
C VAL A 81 6.03 5.11 -10.19
N ALA A 82 6.75 4.70 -11.24
CA ALA A 82 6.92 5.52 -12.43
C ALA A 82 5.80 5.19 -13.43
N VAL A 83 5.07 6.20 -13.88
CA VAL A 83 4.12 6.10 -15.00
C VAL A 83 4.86 6.50 -16.27
N GLU A 84 4.98 5.57 -17.22
CA GLU A 84 5.58 5.78 -18.53
C GLU A 84 4.55 6.11 -19.62
#